data_AF-A0A415CIH1-F1
#
_entry.id   AF-A0A415CIH1-F1
#
_cell.length_a   1.000
_cell.length_b   1.000
_cell.length_c   1.000
_cell.angle_alpha   90.00
_cell.angle_beta   90.00
_cell.angle_gamma   90.00
#
_symmetry.space_group_name_H-M   'P 1'
#
loop_
_entity.id
_entity.type
_entity.pdbx_description
1 polymer ?
#
loop_
_entity_poly.entity_id
_entity_poly.type
_entity_poly.pdbx_seq_one_letter_code
_entity_poly.pdbx_strand_id
1 'polypeptide(L)'
;MNSDVSFSRRSLMAAAVAAGGLSSLPAWAQLRIEITGVGANRIPLALERFNGSAETGIDLMQVVSADLARTGAFQIITDSAAEASLETSLRPQFERWTEKKANILATGSLVKLADGRWDIRFRLFDVVAGSQIDEWYALAGDRQLRMVSHRIADRIYDKLTGLGGLFASRLAYVVQHSKQSYELIVADSDGANALPALKSKEPIISPAWSPDGKQLAYVSFEARKPVVYVHTVATGQRRVVANFRGNNSAPAFSHDGKKLAVALSRDGYTQIFLINTDGSGVQRFSKSLAIDTEPVFSPDGQYLYFTSDRGGSPQIYRQPLAGGSAQRVTFNGNYAVSPALNPQGTEISYVTRSNGRFRIAIMDLQTGQERILTGNEFDESPCFSPNGRIICYASERNKKGVLGTVSTDGAVSAWLTASAGDIREPTWGPLLD
;
A
#
# COMPACT_ATOMS: atom_id res chain seq x y z
N MET A 1 39.42 -56.01 -27.95
CA MET A 1 38.85 -54.77 -28.55
C MET A 1 38.05 -54.08 -27.46
N ASN A 2 38.29 -52.76 -27.34
CA ASN A 2 38.33 -51.95 -26.13
C ASN A 2 37.28 -52.10 -25.02
N SER A 3 37.82 -51.93 -23.81
CA SER A 3 37.24 -51.81 -22.48
C SER A 3 37.31 -50.36 -21.95
N ASP A 4 36.39 -50.04 -21.03
CA ASP A 4 36.59 -49.31 -19.76
C ASP A 4 36.84 -47.78 -19.64
N VAL A 5 35.98 -47.17 -18.79
CA VAL A 5 36.28 -46.43 -17.53
C VAL A 5 36.95 -45.03 -17.53
N SER A 6 36.19 -44.08 -16.96
CA SER A 6 36.50 -42.97 -16.02
C SER A 6 37.60 -41.89 -16.21
N PHE A 7 37.17 -40.64 -15.96
CA PHE A 7 37.77 -39.53 -15.18
C PHE A 7 39.25 -39.07 -15.37
N SER A 8 39.37 -37.75 -15.62
CA SER A 8 40.08 -36.73 -14.78
C SER A 8 41.26 -35.92 -15.36
N ARG A 9 41.18 -34.60 -15.05
CA ARG A 9 42.25 -33.65 -14.65
C ARG A 9 43.35 -33.25 -15.65
N ARG A 10 43.34 -31.96 -15.99
CA ARG A 10 44.55 -31.12 -15.86
C ARG A 10 44.28 -29.92 -14.95
N SER A 11 44.88 -30.05 -13.78
CA SER A 11 45.10 -29.16 -12.64
C SER A 11 45.84 -27.87 -13.04
N LEU A 12 45.44 -26.69 -12.55
CA LEU A 12 45.93 -25.96 -11.35
C LEU A 12 47.24 -25.17 -11.52
N MET A 13 47.19 -23.90 -11.12
CA MET A 13 48.08 -23.20 -10.14
C MET A 13 47.63 -21.72 -10.09
N ALA A 14 46.89 -21.26 -9.07
CA ALA A 14 47.28 -20.92 -7.68
C ALA A 14 47.81 -19.46 -7.58
N ALA A 15 47.03 -18.52 -7.03
CA ALA A 15 46.92 -18.13 -5.61
C ALA A 15 47.67 -16.77 -5.41
N ALA A 16 47.31 -15.79 -4.57
CA ALA A 16 46.57 -15.82 -3.32
C ALA A 16 46.17 -14.39 -2.85
N VAL A 17 45.26 -14.37 -1.87
CA VAL A 17 45.01 -13.34 -0.82
C VAL A 17 44.31 -12.02 -1.18
N ALA A 18 43.00 -11.99 -0.96
CA ALA A 18 42.43 -11.20 0.12
C ALA A 18 41.08 -11.79 0.53
N ALA A 19 41.07 -12.52 1.65
CA ALA A 19 39.87 -12.86 2.40
C ALA A 19 39.32 -11.56 3.02
N GLY A 20 38.59 -10.78 2.22
CA GLY A 20 37.66 -9.78 2.73
C GLY A 20 36.31 -10.45 2.85
N GLY A 21 35.80 -10.58 4.08
CA GLY A 21 34.47 -11.13 4.32
C GLY A 21 33.46 -10.47 3.40
N LEU A 22 32.81 -11.26 2.56
CA LEU A 22 31.55 -10.87 1.94
C LEU A 22 30.52 -10.83 3.06
N SER A 23 30.56 -9.76 3.85
CA SER A 23 29.36 -9.30 4.54
C SER A 23 28.37 -9.05 3.43
N SER A 24 27.40 -9.95 3.28
CA SER A 24 26.16 -9.64 2.59
C SER A 24 25.55 -8.46 3.33
N LEU A 25 25.89 -7.24 2.90
CA LEU A 25 25.19 -6.06 3.36
C LEU A 25 23.71 -6.32 3.06
N PRO A 26 22.80 -6.08 4.02
CA PRO A 26 21.38 -6.16 3.73
C PRO A 26 21.15 -5.23 2.53
N ALA A 27 20.52 -5.75 1.47
CA ALA A 27 20.09 -4.91 0.37
C ALA A 27 19.03 -3.97 0.95
N TRP A 28 19.42 -2.73 1.23
CA TRP A 28 18.47 -1.69 1.63
C TRP A 28 17.50 -1.53 0.46
N ALA A 29 16.21 -1.71 0.73
CA ALA A 29 15.15 -1.43 -0.23
C ALA A 29 15.34 0.00 -0.75
N GLN A 30 15.74 0.14 -2.02
CA GLN A 30 15.95 1.46 -2.61
C GLN A 30 14.61 1.94 -3.18
N LEU A 31 13.97 2.83 -2.42
CA LEU A 31 12.82 3.61 -2.88
C LEU A 31 13.29 4.60 -3.94
N ARG A 32 12.83 4.46 -5.18
CA ARG A 32 13.09 5.44 -6.25
C ARG A 32 11.81 6.23 -6.51
N ILE A 33 11.82 7.50 -6.13
CA ILE A 33 10.74 8.46 -6.38
C ILE A 33 11.05 9.18 -7.70
N GLU A 34 10.13 9.13 -8.65
CA GLU A 34 10.20 9.85 -9.91
C GLU A 34 9.07 10.90 -9.94
N ILE A 35 9.47 12.17 -9.86
CA ILE A 35 8.53 13.27 -9.97
C ILE A 35 8.43 13.66 -11.43
N THR A 36 7.43 13.13 -12.12
CA THR A 36 7.13 13.40 -13.52
C THR A 36 6.15 14.56 -13.63
N GLY A 37 6.60 15.75 -13.23
CA GLY A 37 5.76 16.95 -13.25
C GLY A 37 6.58 18.22 -13.10
N VAL A 38 6.30 19.21 -13.95
CA VAL A 38 6.90 20.55 -13.90
C VAL A 38 5.95 21.48 -13.13
N GLY A 39 6.42 22.09 -12.04
CA GLY A 39 5.84 23.35 -11.55
C GLY A 39 4.76 23.34 -10.46
N ALA A 40 4.63 22.31 -9.61
CA ALA A 40 3.78 22.44 -8.42
C ALA A 40 4.41 23.41 -7.40
N ASN A 41 3.63 24.35 -6.86
CA ASN A 41 4.01 25.16 -5.69
C ASN A 41 4.18 24.22 -4.49
N ARG A 42 5.42 23.80 -4.25
CA ARG A 42 5.76 22.96 -3.10
C ARG A 42 5.87 23.80 -1.85
N ILE A 43 5.41 23.27 -0.72
CA ILE A 43 5.53 23.92 0.58
C ILE A 43 6.99 23.75 1.07
N PRO A 44 7.76 24.84 1.24
CA PRO A 44 9.12 24.77 1.77
C PRO A 44 9.08 24.43 3.26
N LEU A 45 9.44 23.20 3.60
CA LEU A 45 9.33 22.63 4.93
C LEU A 45 10.71 22.24 5.46
N ALA A 46 11.15 22.93 6.51
CA ALA A 46 12.31 22.53 7.28
C ALA A 46 11.95 21.36 8.21
N LEU A 47 12.77 20.31 8.18
CA LEU A 47 12.72 19.21 9.15
C LEU A 47 14.00 19.24 9.98
N GLU A 48 13.87 19.53 11.26
CA GLU A 48 14.96 19.51 12.22
C GLU A 48 14.93 18.17 12.98
N ARG A 49 16.08 17.50 13.07
CA ARG A 49 16.19 16.23 13.78
C ARG A 49 15.84 16.42 15.25
N PHE A 50 15.02 15.54 15.80
CA PHE A 50 14.58 15.66 17.19
C PHE A 50 15.75 15.54 18.16
N ASN A 51 15.68 16.30 19.24
CA ASN A 51 16.56 16.08 20.39
C ASN A 51 16.43 14.63 20.91
N GLY A 52 17.53 13.95 21.21
CA GLY A 52 17.56 12.56 21.68
C GLY A 52 17.50 11.51 20.57
N SER A 53 17.47 11.91 19.29
CA SER A 53 17.32 10.97 18.16
C SER A 53 18.46 9.95 18.09
N ALA A 54 19.68 10.35 18.47
CA ALA A 54 20.85 9.48 18.44
C ALA A 54 20.71 8.23 19.33
N GLU A 55 19.91 8.30 20.39
CA GLU A 55 19.73 7.20 21.34
C GLU A 55 18.73 6.13 20.87
N THR A 56 17.91 6.44 19.86
CA THR A 56 16.84 5.54 19.39
C THR A 56 17.29 4.52 18.34
N GLY A 57 18.44 4.77 17.68
CA GLY A 57 18.89 4.00 16.53
C GLY A 57 18.10 4.25 15.23
N ILE A 58 17.11 5.14 15.23
CA ILE A 58 16.37 5.57 14.04
C ILE A 58 16.33 7.10 13.99
N ASP A 59 16.30 7.70 12.80
CA ASP A 59 15.97 9.12 12.67
C ASP A 59 14.49 9.25 12.32
N LEU A 60 13.67 9.68 13.30
CA LEU A 60 12.23 9.84 13.10
C LEU A 60 11.93 10.84 11.97
N MET A 61 12.72 11.91 11.85
CA MET A 61 12.49 12.98 10.88
C MET A 61 12.97 12.59 9.48
N GLN A 62 13.88 11.62 9.37
CA GLN A 62 14.20 11.00 8.09
C GLN A 62 13.02 10.20 7.54
N VAL A 63 12.26 9.50 8.39
CA VAL A 63 11.04 8.79 7.98
C VAL A 63 9.96 9.80 7.56
N VAL A 64 9.74 10.85 8.35
CA VAL A 64 8.81 11.95 8.02
C VAL A 64 9.17 12.59 6.67
N SER A 65 10.45 12.86 6.44
CA SER A 65 10.97 13.39 5.18
C SER A 65 10.61 12.50 4.00
N ALA A 66 10.90 11.19 4.11
CA ALA A 66 10.63 10.23 3.05
C ALA A 66 9.14 10.10 2.74
N ASP A 67 8.28 10.17 3.76
CA ASP A 67 6.82 10.17 3.61
C ASP A 67 6.31 11.38 2.84
N LEU A 68 6.63 12.57 3.32
CA LEU A 68 6.17 13.82 2.71
C LEU A 68 6.71 13.98 1.28
N ALA A 69 7.94 13.54 1.01
CA ALA A 69 8.52 13.55 -0.32
C ALA A 69 7.73 12.72 -1.34
N ARG A 70 7.13 11.58 -0.94
CA ARG A 70 6.32 10.72 -1.83
C ARG A 70 5.03 11.39 -2.31
N THR A 71 4.61 12.47 -1.67
CA THR A 71 3.41 13.22 -2.07
C THR A 71 3.70 14.26 -3.14
N GLY A 72 4.97 14.65 -3.32
CA GLY A 72 5.38 15.78 -4.16
C GLY A 72 4.90 17.17 -3.71
N ALA A 73 4.15 17.27 -2.60
CA ALA A 73 3.62 18.53 -2.09
C ALA A 73 4.65 19.39 -1.35
N PHE A 74 5.79 18.81 -0.96
CA PHE A 74 6.78 19.46 -0.10
C PHE A 74 8.13 19.62 -0.78
N GLN A 75 8.75 20.77 -0.54
CA GLN A 75 10.17 20.98 -0.75
C GLN A 75 10.83 20.81 0.61
N ILE A 76 11.40 19.62 0.85
CA ILE A 76 12.04 19.32 2.12
C ILE A 76 13.39 20.02 2.21
N ILE A 77 13.59 20.75 3.31
CA ILE A 77 14.83 21.42 3.68
C ILE A 77 15.34 20.72 4.94
N THR A 78 16.52 20.13 4.88
CA THR A 78 17.14 19.49 6.05
C THR A 78 18.41 20.21 6.47
N ASP A 79 18.77 20.07 7.74
CA ASP A 79 20.11 20.35 8.22
C ASP A 79 20.67 19.07 8.85
N SER A 80 21.28 18.22 8.03
CA SER A 80 21.73 16.89 8.45
C SER A 80 22.79 16.89 9.56
N ALA A 81 23.41 18.04 9.85
CA ALA A 81 24.41 18.20 10.89
C ALA A 81 23.84 18.74 12.21
N ALA A 82 22.58 19.19 12.24
CA ALA A 82 22.00 19.86 13.40
C ALA A 82 20.84 19.06 14.01
N GLU A 83 21.02 18.67 15.27
CA GLU A 83 19.96 18.16 16.13
C GLU A 83 19.38 19.31 16.95
N ALA A 84 18.06 19.32 17.12
CA ALA A 84 17.41 20.29 18.00
C ALA A 84 17.97 20.14 19.43
N SER A 85 18.15 21.26 20.13
CA SER A 85 18.23 21.23 21.59
C SER A 85 16.81 21.20 22.17
N LEU A 86 16.66 20.82 23.43
CA LEU A 86 15.37 20.94 24.12
C LEU A 86 14.84 22.37 24.06
N GLU A 87 15.72 23.37 24.19
CA GLU A 87 15.36 24.78 24.10
C GLU A 87 14.90 25.17 22.69
N THR A 88 15.66 24.83 21.65
CA THR A 88 15.31 25.20 20.26
C THR A 88 14.07 24.44 19.77
N SER A 89 13.79 23.26 20.33
CA SER A 89 12.55 22.52 20.06
C SER A 89 11.29 23.18 20.66
N LEU A 90 11.46 24.05 21.66
CA LEU A 90 10.37 24.82 22.30
C LEU A 90 10.28 26.24 21.75
N ARG A 91 11.43 26.84 21.43
CA ARG A 91 11.57 28.21 20.94
C ARG A 91 12.58 28.22 19.79
N PRO A 92 12.14 27.94 18.56
CA PRO A 92 13.04 27.87 17.41
C PRO A 92 13.62 29.24 17.05
N GLN A 93 14.86 29.24 16.57
CA GLN A 93 15.48 30.41 15.96
C GLN A 93 15.02 30.50 14.49
N PHE A 94 13.94 31.24 14.25
CA PHE A 94 13.29 31.27 12.93
C PHE A 94 14.17 31.89 11.84
N GLU A 95 15.04 32.84 12.18
CA GLU A 95 15.89 33.58 11.25
C GLU A 95 16.76 32.62 10.42
N ARG A 96 17.35 31.61 11.07
CA ARG A 96 18.15 30.56 10.42
C ARG A 96 17.36 29.79 9.36
N TRP A 97 16.08 29.55 9.60
CA TRP A 97 15.21 28.80 8.68
C TRP A 97 14.69 29.70 7.56
N THR A 98 14.44 30.98 7.85
CA THR A 98 14.17 32.00 6.84
C THR A 98 15.33 32.14 5.86
N GLU A 99 16.57 32.16 6.32
CA GLU A 99 17.78 32.19 5.46
C GLU A 99 17.85 31.00 4.50
N LYS A 100 17.36 29.83 4.95
CA LYS A 100 17.24 28.61 4.13
C LYS A 100 15.98 28.56 3.28
N LYS A 101 15.16 29.63 3.29
CA LYS A 101 13.90 29.77 2.56
C LYS A 101 12.84 28.74 2.98
N ALA A 102 12.86 28.32 4.24
CA ALA A 102 11.78 27.52 4.82
C ALA A 102 10.63 28.42 5.28
N ASN A 103 9.39 28.03 4.97
CA ASN A 103 8.19 28.71 5.46
C ASN A 103 7.63 28.01 6.70
N ILE A 104 7.85 26.70 6.80
CA ILE A 104 7.38 25.86 7.89
C ILE A 104 8.57 25.14 8.53
N LEU A 105 8.52 24.94 9.85
CA LEU A 105 9.49 24.14 10.59
C LEU A 105 8.79 23.05 11.39
N ALA A 106 9.23 21.80 11.21
CA ALA A 106 8.91 20.67 12.07
C ALA A 106 10.12 20.33 12.95
N THR A 107 9.92 20.28 14.26
CA THR A 107 10.96 19.95 15.25
C THR A 107 10.35 19.24 16.46
N GLY A 108 11.18 18.81 17.41
CA GLY A 108 10.71 18.04 18.54
C GLY A 108 11.81 17.49 19.44
N SER A 109 11.39 16.66 20.39
CA SER A 109 12.27 16.01 21.37
C SER A 109 11.83 14.58 21.69
N LEU A 110 12.81 13.79 22.11
CA LEU A 110 12.70 12.40 22.53
C LEU A 110 13.38 12.29 23.89
N VAL A 111 12.64 11.85 24.91
CA VAL A 111 13.17 11.62 26.25
C VAL A 111 12.88 10.19 26.66
N LYS A 112 13.93 9.41 26.94
CA LYS A 112 13.76 8.04 27.43
C LYS A 112 13.28 8.05 28.88
N LEU A 113 12.17 7.40 29.14
CA LEU A 113 11.57 7.27 30.46
C LEU A 113 12.16 6.08 31.22
N ALA A 114 11.98 6.08 32.55
CA ALA A 114 12.47 5.01 33.43
C ALA A 114 11.86 3.63 33.13
N ASP A 115 10.66 3.59 32.55
CA ASP A 115 9.99 2.36 32.12
C ASP A 115 10.43 1.85 30.74
N GLY A 116 11.41 2.53 30.11
CA GLY A 116 11.97 2.19 28.81
C GLY A 116 11.22 2.75 27.60
N ARG A 117 10.07 3.41 27.79
CA ARG A 117 9.36 4.11 26.70
C ARG A 117 9.98 5.47 26.40
N TRP A 118 9.66 6.03 25.24
CA TRP A 118 10.02 7.37 24.82
C TRP A 118 8.85 8.33 25.04
N ASP A 119 9.09 9.46 25.72
CA ASP A 119 8.26 10.67 25.63
C ASP A 119 8.68 11.43 24.36
N ILE A 120 7.77 11.48 23.40
CA ILE A 120 7.98 12.05 22.07
C ILE A 120 7.13 13.30 21.95
N ARG A 121 7.78 14.43 21.69
CA ARG A 121 7.12 15.73 21.53
C ARG A 121 7.40 16.27 20.16
N PHE A 122 6.36 16.47 19.37
CA PHE A 122 6.41 17.06 18.04
C PHE A 122 5.81 18.46 18.06
N ARG A 123 6.41 19.39 17.31
CA ARG A 123 5.87 20.73 17.06
C ARG A 123 6.03 21.13 15.60
N LEU A 124 5.05 21.89 15.13
CA LEU A 124 5.02 22.49 13.80
C LEU A 124 4.87 24.00 13.95
N PHE A 125 5.72 24.77 13.27
CA PHE A 125 5.73 26.23 13.34
C PHE A 125 5.61 26.84 11.95
N ASP A 126 4.91 27.97 11.89
CA ASP A 126 5.01 28.93 10.79
C ASP A 126 6.24 29.82 11.05
N VAL A 127 7.25 29.70 10.20
CA VAL A 127 8.53 30.44 10.32
C VAL A 127 8.32 31.92 9.99
N VAL A 128 7.38 32.24 9.10
CA VAL A 128 7.12 33.60 8.63
C VAL A 128 6.30 34.37 9.65
N ALA A 129 5.26 33.75 10.20
CA ALA A 129 4.42 34.35 11.24
C ALA A 129 5.02 34.21 12.65
N GLY A 130 6.05 33.39 12.83
CA GLY A 130 6.69 33.12 14.12
C GLY A 130 5.75 32.47 15.13
N SER A 131 4.81 31.65 14.66
CA SER A 131 3.73 31.08 15.49
C SER A 131 3.66 29.55 15.39
N GLN A 132 3.17 28.91 16.44
CA GLN A 132 2.99 27.45 16.46
C GLN A 132 1.68 27.06 15.76
N ILE A 133 1.76 26.15 14.79
CA ILE A 133 0.63 25.61 14.02
C ILE A 133 0.06 24.37 14.72
N ASP A 134 0.93 23.51 15.23
CA ASP A 134 0.54 22.24 15.82
C ASP A 134 1.54 21.78 16.89
N GLU A 135 1.05 20.96 17.82
CA GLU A 135 1.84 20.26 18.80
C GLU A 135 1.21 18.90 19.08
N TRP A 136 2.03 17.88 19.26
CA TRP A 136 1.58 16.53 19.55
C TRP A 136 2.54 15.77 20.43
N TYR A 137 1.98 14.84 21.21
CA TYR A 137 2.67 14.08 22.22
C TYR A 137 2.35 12.59 22.06
N ALA A 138 3.36 11.74 22.23
CA ALA A 138 3.19 10.29 22.21
C ALA A 138 4.12 9.60 23.22
N LEU A 139 3.64 8.48 23.75
CA LEU A 139 4.45 7.51 24.49
C LEU A 139 4.59 6.25 23.65
N ALA A 140 5.82 5.86 23.34
CA ALA A 140 6.08 4.72 22.45
C ALA A 140 7.31 3.91 22.89
N GLY A 141 7.26 2.59 22.70
CA GLY A 141 8.45 1.75 22.76
C GLY A 141 9.24 1.77 21.45
N ASP A 142 10.45 1.21 21.46
CA ASP A 142 11.37 1.22 20.30
C ASP A 142 10.73 0.74 19.00
N ARG A 143 9.91 -0.33 19.05
CA ARG A 143 9.25 -0.91 17.87
C ARG A 143 8.18 -0.03 17.24
N GLN A 144 7.70 0.99 17.96
CA GLN A 144 6.62 1.87 17.52
C GLN A 144 7.14 3.18 16.93
N LEU A 145 8.44 3.48 17.07
CA LEU A 145 9.01 4.78 16.68
C LEU A 145 8.80 5.11 15.20
N ARG A 146 8.91 4.13 14.29
CA ARG A 146 8.58 4.36 12.86
C ARG A 146 7.12 4.72 12.64
N MET A 147 6.20 4.03 13.32
CA MET A 147 4.77 4.34 13.24
C MET A 147 4.47 5.74 13.81
N VAL A 148 5.19 6.16 14.86
CA VAL A 148 5.12 7.53 15.37
C VAL A 148 5.58 8.54 14.31
N SER A 149 6.66 8.28 13.57
CA SER A 149 7.07 9.11 12.44
C SER A 149 6.00 9.24 11.38
N HIS A 150 5.38 8.13 10.98
CA HIS A 150 4.28 8.15 10.00
C HIS A 150 3.11 9.02 10.49
N ARG A 151 2.77 8.97 11.78
CA ARG A 151 1.75 9.84 12.38
C ARG A 151 2.15 11.32 12.36
N ILE A 152 3.41 11.63 12.64
CA ILE A 152 3.93 13.00 12.53
C ILE A 152 3.80 13.49 11.08
N ALA A 153 4.16 12.67 10.10
CA ALA A 153 4.00 13.00 8.69
C ALA A 153 2.52 13.24 8.33
N ASP A 154 1.60 12.41 8.85
CA ASP A 154 0.16 12.58 8.64
C ASP A 154 -0.34 13.91 9.19
N ARG A 155 0.12 14.30 10.39
CA ARG A 155 -0.24 15.59 10.99
C ARG A 155 0.26 16.76 10.17
N ILE A 156 1.53 16.73 9.74
CA ILE A 156 2.10 17.78 8.90
C ILE A 156 1.33 17.88 7.59
N TYR A 157 1.09 16.75 6.95
CA TYR A 157 0.39 16.68 5.68
C TYR A 157 -1.03 17.24 5.79
N ASP A 158 -1.79 16.79 6.79
CA ASP A 158 -3.16 17.23 7.00
C ASP A 158 -3.24 18.73 7.38
N LYS A 159 -2.40 19.19 8.31
CA LYS A 159 -2.40 20.60 8.74
C LYS A 159 -2.10 21.58 7.61
N LEU A 160 -1.25 21.19 6.66
CA LEU A 160 -0.78 22.08 5.62
C LEU A 160 -1.53 21.92 4.30
N THR A 161 -2.24 20.81 4.09
CA THR A 161 -2.96 20.53 2.84
C THR A 161 -4.47 20.35 3.01
N GLY A 162 -4.94 19.98 4.20
CA GLY A 162 -6.34 19.64 4.49
C GLY A 162 -6.80 18.32 3.85
N LEU A 163 -5.88 17.48 3.38
CA LEU A 163 -6.19 16.27 2.61
C LEU A 163 -6.23 14.99 3.45
N GLY A 164 -6.03 15.05 4.78
CA GLY A 164 -6.00 13.88 5.66
C GLY A 164 -4.75 13.01 5.52
N GLY A 165 -4.47 12.20 6.55
CA GLY A 165 -3.30 11.31 6.59
C GLY A 165 -3.39 10.10 5.65
N LEU A 166 -2.23 9.53 5.33
CA LEU A 166 -2.10 8.25 4.61
C LEU A 166 -0.92 7.38 5.07
N PHE A 167 0.05 7.92 5.82
CA PHE A 167 1.32 7.26 6.07
C PHE A 167 1.25 6.27 7.22
N ALA A 168 0.52 6.58 8.30
CA ALA A 168 0.32 5.69 9.45
C ALA A 168 -0.69 4.59 9.10
N SER A 169 -0.41 3.86 8.02
CA SER A 169 -1.20 2.78 7.45
C SER A 169 -0.28 1.65 7.01
N ARG A 170 -0.85 0.57 6.48
CA ARG A 170 -0.10 -0.61 6.04
C ARG A 170 -0.50 -1.04 4.65
N LEU A 171 0.44 -1.65 3.94
CA LEU A 171 0.20 -2.41 2.73
C LEU A 171 0.14 -3.90 3.06
N ALA A 172 -0.69 -4.63 2.32
CA ALA A 172 -0.53 -6.07 2.18
C ALA A 172 -0.34 -6.42 0.71
N TYR A 173 0.47 -7.42 0.42
CA TYR A 173 0.77 -7.87 -0.94
C TYR A 173 1.28 -9.31 -0.93
N VAL A 174 1.25 -9.96 -2.08
CA VAL A 174 1.76 -11.33 -2.23
C VAL A 174 3.14 -11.30 -2.87
N VAL A 175 4.08 -12.08 -2.33
CA VAL A 175 5.40 -12.29 -2.91
C VAL A 175 5.53 -13.74 -3.34
N GLN A 176 5.83 -13.97 -4.62
CA GLN A 176 6.22 -15.27 -5.13
C GLN A 176 7.75 -15.36 -5.20
N HIS A 177 8.36 -16.23 -4.38
CA HIS A 177 9.80 -16.47 -4.43
C HIS A 177 10.17 -17.58 -5.42
N SER A 178 9.26 -18.56 -5.58
CA SER A 178 9.42 -19.67 -6.53
C SER A 178 8.05 -20.28 -6.88
N LYS A 179 8.01 -21.31 -7.73
CA LYS A 179 6.76 -22.00 -8.07
C LYS A 179 6.02 -22.61 -6.87
N GLN A 180 6.73 -22.85 -5.76
CA GLN A 180 6.19 -23.49 -4.54
C GLN A 180 6.49 -22.67 -3.28
N SER A 181 6.62 -21.34 -3.41
CA SER A 181 6.90 -20.46 -2.28
C SER A 181 6.22 -19.11 -2.49
N TYR A 182 5.15 -18.89 -1.72
CA TYR A 182 4.34 -17.68 -1.71
C TYR A 182 4.25 -17.15 -0.28
N GLU A 183 4.36 -15.85 -0.12
CA GLU A 183 4.16 -15.17 1.16
C GLU A 183 3.12 -14.06 1.01
N LEU A 184 2.13 -14.01 1.91
CA LEU A 184 1.32 -12.82 2.12
C LEU A 184 2.07 -11.94 3.10
N ILE A 185 2.54 -10.79 2.64
CA ILE A 185 3.31 -9.84 3.42
C ILE A 185 2.39 -8.73 3.93
N VAL A 186 2.65 -8.25 5.14
CA VAL A 186 2.15 -6.99 5.68
C VAL A 186 3.34 -6.09 5.97
N ALA A 187 3.31 -4.86 5.48
CA ALA A 187 4.37 -3.87 5.65
C ALA A 187 3.76 -2.51 6.01
N ASP A 188 4.56 -1.59 6.54
CA ASP A 188 4.16 -0.18 6.66
C ASP A 188 3.90 0.40 5.26
N SER A 189 3.22 1.56 5.20
CA SER A 189 2.78 2.17 3.93
C SER A 189 3.92 2.51 2.96
N ASP A 190 5.16 2.60 3.46
CA ASP A 190 6.39 2.83 2.70
C ASP A 190 7.14 1.54 2.31
N GLY A 191 6.60 0.38 2.67
CA GLY A 191 7.20 -0.95 2.45
C GLY A 191 8.20 -1.40 3.52
N ALA A 192 8.49 -0.58 4.53
CA ALA A 192 9.31 -0.97 5.66
C ALA A 192 8.57 -1.95 6.59
N ASN A 193 9.31 -2.55 7.53
CA ASN A 193 8.76 -3.50 8.50
C ASN A 193 7.93 -4.65 7.86
N ALA A 194 8.31 -5.06 6.65
CA ALA A 194 7.67 -6.13 5.91
C ALA A 194 7.81 -7.47 6.66
N LEU A 195 6.67 -8.05 7.05
CA LEU A 195 6.60 -9.32 7.75
C LEU A 195 5.63 -10.27 7.04
N PRO A 196 5.97 -11.56 6.92
CA PRO A 196 5.04 -12.55 6.40
C PRO A 196 3.91 -12.80 7.39
N ALA A 197 2.69 -12.47 6.98
CA ALA A 197 1.47 -12.86 7.67
C ALA A 197 1.14 -14.34 7.39
N LEU A 198 1.43 -14.83 6.18
CA LEU A 198 1.26 -16.23 5.81
C LEU A 198 2.38 -16.67 4.87
N LYS A 199 2.87 -17.91 5.05
CA LYS A 199 3.75 -18.60 4.10
C LYS A 199 3.03 -19.84 3.56
N SER A 200 3.08 -20.04 2.26
CA SER A 200 2.37 -21.11 1.57
C SER A 200 3.22 -21.74 0.46
N LYS A 201 3.04 -23.03 0.23
CA LYS A 201 3.60 -23.73 -0.95
C LYS A 201 2.72 -23.57 -2.20
N GLU A 202 1.50 -23.11 -2.02
CA GLU A 202 0.50 -22.90 -3.05
C GLU A 202 0.15 -21.41 -3.16
N PRO A 203 -0.41 -20.94 -4.29
CA PRO A 203 -0.75 -19.53 -4.47
C PRO A 203 -1.65 -18.97 -3.37
N ILE A 204 -1.41 -17.69 -3.06
CA ILE A 204 -2.29 -16.83 -2.27
C ILE A 204 -2.69 -15.70 -3.21
N ILE A 205 -3.98 -15.38 -3.29
CA ILE A 205 -4.44 -14.28 -4.15
C ILE A 205 -5.51 -13.41 -3.50
N SER A 206 -5.69 -12.21 -4.07
CA SER A 206 -6.72 -11.22 -3.79
C SER A 206 -6.83 -10.84 -2.31
N PRO A 207 -5.75 -10.37 -1.66
CA PRO A 207 -5.84 -9.88 -0.30
C PRO A 207 -6.71 -8.60 -0.22
N ALA A 208 -7.53 -8.49 0.82
CA ALA A 208 -8.35 -7.32 1.10
C ALA A 208 -8.38 -7.03 2.60
N TRP A 209 -8.13 -5.78 2.98
CA TRP A 209 -8.19 -5.33 4.37
C TRP A 209 -9.63 -5.21 4.88
N SER A 210 -9.84 -5.54 6.16
CA SER A 210 -11.02 -5.10 6.87
C SER A 210 -10.96 -3.57 7.10
N PRO A 211 -12.11 -2.88 7.21
CA PRO A 211 -12.16 -1.44 7.40
C PRO A 211 -11.45 -0.93 8.66
N ASP A 212 -11.28 -1.78 9.66
CA ASP A 212 -10.58 -1.49 10.92
C ASP A 212 -9.08 -1.87 10.89
N GLY A 213 -8.58 -2.41 9.78
CA GLY A 213 -7.17 -2.79 9.60
C GLY A 213 -6.71 -3.98 10.46
N LYS A 214 -7.63 -4.71 11.11
CA LYS A 214 -7.27 -5.83 12.00
C LYS A 214 -7.24 -7.18 11.30
N GLN A 215 -7.93 -7.30 10.16
CA GLN A 215 -8.10 -8.55 9.44
C GLN A 215 -7.77 -8.40 7.95
N LEU A 216 -7.34 -9.51 7.35
CA LEU A 216 -7.18 -9.68 5.91
C LEU A 216 -8.08 -10.82 5.45
N ALA A 217 -8.85 -10.60 4.39
CA ALA A 217 -9.46 -11.66 3.61
C ALA A 217 -8.59 -11.98 2.41
N TYR A 218 -8.49 -13.24 2.00
CA TYR A 218 -7.74 -13.66 0.82
C TYR A 218 -8.18 -15.05 0.37
N VAL A 219 -7.77 -15.43 -0.83
CA VAL A 219 -7.91 -16.78 -1.35
C VAL A 219 -6.60 -17.53 -1.12
N SER A 220 -6.66 -18.72 -0.53
CA SER A 220 -5.53 -19.64 -0.44
C SER A 220 -5.80 -20.91 -1.22
N PHE A 221 -4.77 -21.41 -1.91
CA PHE A 221 -4.77 -22.68 -2.63
C PHE A 221 -4.09 -23.81 -1.85
N GLU A 222 -3.77 -23.63 -0.56
CA GLU A 222 -3.14 -24.67 0.30
C GLU A 222 -3.92 -26.01 0.29
N ALA A 223 -5.24 -25.95 0.12
CA ALA A 223 -6.10 -27.12 -0.01
C ALA A 223 -6.17 -27.70 -1.43
N ARG A 224 -5.30 -27.26 -2.36
CA ARG A 224 -5.30 -27.54 -3.80
C ARG A 224 -6.59 -27.16 -4.54
N LYS A 225 -7.35 -26.25 -3.94
CA LYS A 225 -8.56 -25.61 -4.49
C LYS A 225 -8.67 -24.21 -3.88
N PRO A 226 -9.34 -23.26 -4.54
CA PRO A 226 -9.50 -21.91 -4.01
C PRO A 226 -10.42 -21.92 -2.79
N VAL A 227 -9.92 -21.42 -1.66
CA VAL A 227 -10.67 -21.26 -0.40
C VAL A 227 -10.49 -19.84 0.10
N VAL A 228 -11.60 -19.17 0.42
CA VAL A 228 -11.56 -17.82 1.01
C VAL A 228 -11.37 -17.93 2.52
N TYR A 229 -10.35 -17.26 3.04
CA TYR A 229 -10.07 -17.14 4.46
C TYR A 229 -10.25 -15.71 4.94
N VAL A 230 -10.57 -15.55 6.21
CA VAL A 230 -10.36 -14.32 6.98
C VAL A 230 -9.28 -14.59 8.04
N HIS A 231 -8.32 -13.69 8.14
CA HIS A 231 -7.11 -13.83 8.93
C HIS A 231 -6.94 -12.62 9.85
N THR A 232 -6.85 -12.85 11.16
CA THR A 232 -6.56 -11.80 12.15
C THR A 232 -5.06 -11.54 12.20
N VAL A 233 -4.64 -10.36 11.78
CA VAL A 233 -3.21 -10.03 11.57
C VAL A 233 -2.40 -10.13 12.86
N ALA A 234 -2.96 -9.65 13.98
CA ALA A 234 -2.25 -9.62 15.25
C ALA A 234 -1.99 -11.00 15.87
N THR A 235 -2.85 -11.98 15.62
CA THR A 235 -2.81 -13.30 16.30
C THR A 235 -2.46 -14.45 15.37
N GLY A 236 -2.49 -14.25 14.06
CA GLY A 236 -2.33 -15.33 13.09
C GLY A 236 -3.58 -16.21 12.92
N GLN A 237 -4.67 -15.93 13.63
CA GLN A 237 -5.88 -16.77 13.62
C GLN A 237 -6.59 -16.70 12.27
N ARG A 238 -6.90 -17.86 11.69
CA ARG A 238 -7.51 -17.99 10.35
C ARG A 238 -8.82 -18.76 10.44
N ARG A 239 -9.83 -18.30 9.69
CA ARG A 239 -11.11 -19.01 9.52
C ARG A 239 -11.48 -19.10 8.05
N VAL A 240 -12.09 -20.22 7.68
CA VAL A 240 -12.67 -20.42 6.35
C VAL A 240 -13.99 -19.67 6.27
N VAL A 241 -14.17 -18.87 5.22
CA VAL A 241 -15.42 -18.13 4.97
C VAL A 241 -16.16 -18.66 3.75
N ALA A 242 -15.44 -19.09 2.71
CA ALA A 242 -16.05 -19.75 1.55
C ALA A 242 -15.21 -20.93 1.05
N ASN A 243 -15.85 -22.09 0.92
CA ASN A 243 -15.24 -23.34 0.47
C ASN A 243 -16.26 -24.19 -0.30
N PHE A 244 -16.92 -23.56 -1.27
CA PHE A 244 -17.93 -24.22 -2.09
C PHE A 244 -17.30 -24.91 -3.29
N ARG A 245 -18.06 -25.79 -3.96
CA ARG A 245 -17.63 -26.40 -5.22
C ARG A 245 -17.40 -25.30 -6.27
N GLY A 246 -16.30 -25.43 -7.02
CA GLY A 246 -15.93 -24.50 -8.08
C GLY A 246 -15.02 -23.37 -7.59
N ASN A 247 -15.16 -22.20 -8.19
CA ASN A 247 -14.39 -21.01 -7.85
C ASN A 247 -14.89 -20.37 -6.55
N ASN A 248 -13.95 -19.92 -5.70
CA ASN A 248 -14.21 -19.10 -4.51
C ASN A 248 -13.13 -18.00 -4.49
N SER A 249 -13.45 -16.79 -4.94
CA SER A 249 -12.42 -15.76 -5.15
C SER A 249 -12.87 -14.34 -4.82
N ALA A 250 -11.91 -13.41 -4.94
CA ALA A 250 -12.11 -11.96 -4.87
C ALA A 250 -12.95 -11.49 -3.66
N PRO A 251 -12.49 -11.74 -2.42
CA PRO A 251 -13.18 -11.24 -1.24
C PRO A 251 -13.05 -9.71 -1.13
N ALA A 252 -14.13 -9.04 -0.74
CA ALA A 252 -14.11 -7.63 -0.35
C ALA A 252 -14.96 -7.41 0.90
N PHE A 253 -14.44 -6.69 1.89
CA PHE A 253 -15.19 -6.38 3.11
C PHE A 253 -16.26 -5.31 2.84
N SER A 254 -17.42 -5.46 3.49
CA SER A 254 -18.37 -4.37 3.65
C SER A 254 -17.77 -3.29 4.55
N HIS A 255 -18.26 -2.05 4.41
CA HIS A 255 -17.78 -0.89 5.19
C HIS A 255 -17.90 -1.09 6.71
N ASP A 256 -18.91 -1.84 7.17
CA ASP A 256 -19.09 -2.18 8.60
C ASP A 256 -18.26 -3.39 9.06
N GLY A 257 -17.52 -4.04 8.16
CA GLY A 257 -16.70 -5.23 8.44
C GLY A 257 -17.47 -6.50 8.77
N LYS A 258 -18.81 -6.51 8.66
CA LYS A 258 -19.64 -7.67 9.05
C LYS A 258 -19.84 -8.69 7.94
N LYS A 259 -19.69 -8.28 6.68
CA LYS A 259 -19.88 -9.13 5.50
C LYS A 259 -18.67 -9.08 4.58
N LEU A 260 -18.53 -10.12 3.78
CA LEU A 260 -17.74 -10.16 2.56
C LEU A 260 -18.67 -10.25 1.35
N ALA A 261 -18.33 -9.52 0.28
CA ALA A 261 -18.70 -9.91 -1.06
C ALA A 261 -17.63 -10.88 -1.59
N VAL A 262 -18.06 -11.98 -2.23
CA VAL A 262 -17.17 -12.99 -2.81
C VAL A 262 -17.71 -13.45 -4.16
N ALA A 263 -16.81 -13.80 -5.08
CA ALA A 263 -17.17 -14.38 -6.37
C ALA A 263 -17.19 -15.91 -6.28
N LEU A 264 -18.37 -16.53 -6.47
CA LEU A 264 -18.56 -17.98 -6.38
C LEU A 264 -19.15 -18.53 -7.68
N SER A 265 -18.67 -19.68 -8.13
CA SER A 265 -19.26 -20.44 -9.26
C SER A 265 -20.10 -21.64 -8.81
N ARG A 266 -20.58 -21.63 -7.55
CA ARG A 266 -21.31 -22.76 -6.94
C ARG A 266 -22.59 -23.11 -7.69
N ASP A 267 -23.26 -22.09 -8.24
CA ASP A 267 -24.60 -22.19 -8.83
C ASP A 267 -24.57 -22.06 -10.37
N GLY A 268 -23.43 -22.37 -11.01
CA GLY A 268 -23.22 -22.25 -12.46
C GLY A 268 -22.15 -21.22 -12.81
N TYR A 269 -22.54 -20.15 -13.52
CA TYR A 269 -21.65 -19.02 -13.81
C TYR A 269 -21.09 -18.41 -12.51
N THR A 270 -19.91 -17.77 -12.58
CA THR A 270 -19.36 -17.03 -11.45
C THR A 270 -20.21 -15.81 -11.17
N GLN A 271 -20.68 -15.69 -9.93
CA GLN A 271 -21.60 -14.65 -9.48
C GLN A 271 -21.15 -14.12 -8.13
N ILE A 272 -21.66 -12.96 -7.75
CA ILE A 272 -21.31 -12.34 -6.47
C ILE A 272 -22.28 -12.81 -5.39
N PHE A 273 -21.72 -13.17 -4.24
CA PHE A 273 -22.45 -13.55 -3.03
C PHE A 273 -22.03 -12.66 -1.88
N LEU A 274 -22.96 -12.36 -0.99
CA LEU A 274 -22.71 -11.76 0.31
C LEU A 274 -22.67 -12.86 1.36
N ILE A 275 -21.65 -12.86 2.22
CA ILE A 275 -21.45 -13.85 3.29
C ILE A 275 -21.04 -13.10 4.56
N ASN A 276 -21.49 -13.51 5.72
CA ASN A 276 -20.99 -12.95 6.98
C ASN A 276 -19.50 -13.31 7.15
N THR A 277 -18.74 -12.49 7.88
CA THR A 277 -17.29 -12.73 8.07
C THR A 277 -16.96 -13.98 8.91
N ASP A 278 -17.97 -14.61 9.50
CA ASP A 278 -17.89 -15.93 10.16
C ASP A 278 -18.19 -17.12 9.21
N GLY A 279 -18.53 -16.86 7.94
CA GLY A 279 -18.89 -17.87 6.94
C GLY A 279 -20.39 -18.20 6.86
N SER A 280 -21.23 -17.64 7.73
CA SER A 280 -22.68 -17.85 7.73
C SER A 280 -23.41 -16.91 6.74
N GLY A 281 -24.73 -17.11 6.59
CA GLY A 281 -25.60 -16.12 5.92
C GLY A 281 -25.33 -15.93 4.41
N VAL A 282 -24.90 -16.98 3.71
CA VAL A 282 -24.57 -16.94 2.28
C VAL A 282 -25.80 -16.58 1.44
N GLN A 283 -25.73 -15.43 0.75
CA GLN A 283 -26.81 -14.91 -0.08
C GLN A 283 -26.28 -14.54 -1.48
N ARG A 284 -26.94 -15.02 -2.54
CA ARG A 284 -26.62 -14.61 -3.92
C ARG A 284 -27.04 -13.15 -4.15
N PHE A 285 -26.10 -12.32 -4.60
CA PHE A 285 -26.31 -10.90 -4.88
C PHE A 285 -26.53 -10.62 -6.36
N SER A 286 -25.61 -11.07 -7.23
CA SER A 286 -25.75 -10.89 -8.66
C SER A 286 -26.48 -12.09 -9.31
N LYS A 287 -27.31 -11.78 -10.31
CA LYS A 287 -28.11 -12.75 -11.06
C LYS A 287 -28.02 -12.44 -12.55
N SER A 288 -26.98 -12.95 -13.18
CA SER A 288 -26.72 -12.85 -14.62
C SER A 288 -26.34 -14.21 -15.20
N LEU A 289 -26.30 -14.31 -16.53
CA LEU A 289 -25.73 -15.44 -17.28
C LEU A 289 -24.27 -15.15 -17.70
N ALA A 290 -23.64 -14.20 -17.02
CA ALA A 290 -22.30 -13.68 -17.27
C ALA A 290 -21.36 -14.05 -16.11
N ILE A 291 -20.07 -13.80 -16.25
CA ILE A 291 -19.13 -13.82 -15.14
C ILE A 291 -19.21 -12.47 -14.42
N ASP A 292 -19.64 -12.48 -13.15
CA ASP A 292 -19.58 -11.32 -12.27
C ASP A 292 -18.53 -11.58 -11.17
N THR A 293 -17.50 -10.75 -11.08
CA THR A 293 -16.33 -10.96 -10.20
C THR A 293 -15.72 -9.63 -9.73
N GLU A 294 -14.68 -9.70 -8.89
CA GLU A 294 -13.95 -8.53 -8.37
C GLU A 294 -14.87 -7.48 -7.73
N PRO A 295 -15.71 -7.87 -6.75
CA PRO A 295 -16.60 -6.94 -6.10
C PRO A 295 -15.83 -5.94 -5.23
N VAL A 296 -16.31 -4.71 -5.16
CA VAL A 296 -15.89 -3.69 -4.19
C VAL A 296 -17.10 -2.89 -3.74
N PHE A 297 -17.21 -2.68 -2.42
CA PHE A 297 -18.29 -1.88 -1.84
C PHE A 297 -18.04 -0.39 -2.08
N SER A 298 -19.09 0.37 -2.35
CA SER A 298 -19.00 1.81 -2.27
C SER A 298 -18.84 2.27 -0.81
N PRO A 299 -18.07 3.34 -0.53
CA PRO A 299 -17.88 3.83 0.84
C PRO A 299 -19.16 4.22 1.56
N ASP A 300 -20.18 4.67 0.82
CA ASP A 300 -21.51 5.03 1.33
C ASP A 300 -22.40 3.81 1.67
N GLY A 301 -21.95 2.59 1.38
CA GLY A 301 -22.71 1.36 1.61
C GLY A 301 -23.97 1.20 0.75
N GLN A 302 -24.11 1.96 -0.34
CA GLN A 302 -25.29 1.91 -1.20
C GLN A 302 -25.15 0.97 -2.40
N TYR A 303 -23.93 0.75 -2.89
CA TYR A 303 -23.67 0.01 -4.11
C TYR A 303 -22.57 -1.04 -3.93
N LEU A 304 -22.61 -2.04 -4.81
CA LEU A 304 -21.50 -2.91 -5.08
C LEU A 304 -21.05 -2.69 -6.52
N TYR A 305 -19.78 -2.34 -6.71
CA TYR A 305 -19.13 -2.27 -8.01
C TYR A 305 -18.44 -3.61 -8.28
N PHE A 306 -18.40 -4.04 -9.55
CA PHE A 306 -17.82 -5.32 -9.92
C PHE A 306 -17.53 -5.41 -11.41
N THR A 307 -16.62 -6.30 -11.78
CA THR A 307 -16.32 -6.64 -13.17
C THR A 307 -17.37 -7.63 -13.71
N SER A 308 -17.88 -7.37 -14.91
CA SER A 308 -18.79 -8.27 -15.63
C SER A 308 -18.53 -8.31 -17.13
N ASP A 309 -18.63 -9.50 -17.72
CA ASP A 309 -18.54 -9.72 -19.18
C ASP A 309 -19.91 -9.74 -19.88
N ARG A 310 -21.00 -9.35 -19.19
CA ARG A 310 -22.37 -9.36 -19.73
C ARG A 310 -22.58 -8.55 -21.01
N GLY A 311 -21.68 -7.60 -21.29
CA GLY A 311 -21.67 -6.77 -22.50
C GLY A 311 -20.76 -7.29 -23.62
N GLY A 312 -20.23 -8.50 -23.48
CA GLY A 312 -19.30 -9.15 -24.43
C GLY A 312 -17.85 -9.12 -23.95
N SER A 313 -17.35 -7.97 -23.48
CA SER A 313 -16.02 -7.85 -22.87
C SER A 313 -16.11 -7.41 -21.40
N PRO A 314 -15.09 -7.72 -20.57
CA PRO A 314 -15.07 -7.31 -19.16
C PRO A 314 -15.13 -5.80 -19.00
N GLN A 315 -16.12 -5.35 -18.23
CA GLN A 315 -16.39 -3.96 -17.92
C GLN A 315 -16.83 -3.84 -16.47
N ILE A 316 -16.73 -2.64 -15.90
CA ILE A 316 -17.18 -2.39 -14.54
C ILE A 316 -18.66 -2.02 -14.54
N TYR A 317 -19.41 -2.65 -13.65
CA TYR A 317 -20.82 -2.41 -13.36
C TYR A 317 -20.98 -2.04 -11.89
N ARG A 318 -22.09 -1.38 -11.56
CA ARG A 318 -22.55 -1.19 -10.19
C ARG A 318 -23.97 -1.71 -10.03
N GLN A 319 -24.30 -2.26 -8.87
CA GLN A 319 -25.66 -2.67 -8.52
C GLN A 319 -26.02 -2.16 -7.12
N PRO A 320 -27.23 -1.63 -6.89
CA PRO A 320 -27.64 -1.19 -5.56
C PRO A 320 -27.70 -2.37 -4.57
N LEU A 321 -27.22 -2.16 -3.35
CA LEU A 321 -27.29 -3.14 -2.27
C LEU A 321 -28.73 -3.39 -1.79
N ALA A 322 -29.62 -2.40 -1.96
CA ALA A 322 -31.05 -2.54 -1.75
C ALA A 322 -31.76 -3.44 -2.80
N GLY A 323 -31.04 -3.86 -3.85
CA GLY A 323 -31.57 -4.63 -4.97
C GLY A 323 -31.88 -3.77 -6.20
N GLY A 324 -32.16 -4.43 -7.32
CA GLY A 324 -32.34 -3.80 -8.63
C GLY A 324 -31.35 -4.32 -9.68
N SER A 325 -31.40 -3.73 -10.86
CA SER A 325 -30.55 -4.10 -11.99
C SER A 325 -29.16 -3.48 -11.88
N ALA A 326 -28.13 -4.20 -12.32
CA ALA A 326 -26.80 -3.62 -12.44
C ALA A 326 -26.71 -2.67 -13.64
N GLN A 327 -25.94 -1.59 -13.49
CA GLN A 327 -25.72 -0.55 -14.47
C GLN A 327 -24.24 -0.51 -14.84
N ARG A 328 -23.94 -0.37 -16.13
CA ARG A 328 -22.56 -0.24 -16.61
C ARG A 328 -21.99 1.11 -16.17
N VAL A 329 -20.73 1.11 -15.73
CA VAL A 329 -20.00 2.28 -15.23
C VAL A 329 -18.94 2.72 -16.23
N THR A 330 -18.16 1.79 -16.80
CA THR A 330 -17.09 2.11 -17.74
C THR A 330 -17.54 1.99 -19.18
N PHE A 331 -17.33 3.04 -19.98
CA PHE A 331 -17.69 3.07 -21.42
C PHE A 331 -16.49 3.35 -22.32
N ASN A 332 -15.36 3.75 -21.74
CA ASN A 332 -14.12 4.03 -22.46
C ASN A 332 -13.33 2.73 -22.65
N GLY A 333 -12.89 2.47 -23.88
CA GLY A 333 -12.16 1.25 -24.23
C GLY A 333 -13.01 -0.03 -24.21
N ASN A 334 -12.34 -1.16 -24.45
CA ASN A 334 -12.98 -2.48 -24.56
C ASN A 334 -12.65 -3.41 -23.38
N TYR A 335 -11.98 -2.91 -22.36
CA TYR A 335 -11.55 -3.71 -21.21
C TYR A 335 -11.41 -2.82 -19.97
N ALA A 336 -12.15 -3.15 -18.91
CA ALA A 336 -12.03 -2.50 -17.61
C ALA A 336 -12.30 -3.52 -16.50
N VAL A 337 -11.32 -3.73 -15.62
CA VAL A 337 -11.35 -4.76 -14.55
C VAL A 337 -10.69 -4.26 -13.26
N SER A 338 -10.80 -5.06 -12.20
CA SER A 338 -10.20 -4.79 -10.88
C SER A 338 -10.53 -3.40 -10.34
N PRO A 339 -11.84 -3.06 -10.16
CA PRO A 339 -12.25 -1.76 -9.66
C PRO A 339 -11.79 -1.52 -8.22
N ALA A 340 -11.32 -0.30 -7.93
CA ALA A 340 -11.08 0.22 -6.60
C ALA A 340 -11.72 1.61 -6.49
N LEU A 341 -12.53 1.86 -5.46
CA LEU A 341 -13.06 3.21 -5.20
C LEU A 341 -12.14 3.97 -4.24
N ASN A 342 -12.07 5.29 -4.42
CA ASN A 342 -11.47 6.14 -3.42
C ASN A 342 -12.35 6.19 -2.14
N PRO A 343 -11.80 6.55 -0.98
CA PRO A 343 -12.53 6.60 0.29
C PRO A 343 -13.74 7.55 0.28
N GLN A 344 -13.72 8.58 -0.57
CA GLN A 344 -14.80 9.55 -0.72
C GLN A 344 -15.93 9.07 -1.65
N GLY A 345 -15.73 7.99 -2.41
CA GLY A 345 -16.70 7.45 -3.37
C GLY A 345 -16.90 8.31 -4.62
N THR A 346 -15.99 9.26 -4.89
CA THR A 346 -16.09 10.19 -6.03
C THR A 346 -15.29 9.72 -7.25
N GLU A 347 -14.27 8.88 -7.05
CA GLU A 347 -13.40 8.39 -8.11
C GLU A 347 -13.28 6.86 -8.04
N ILE A 348 -13.06 6.25 -9.20
CA ILE A 348 -12.78 4.83 -9.33
C ILE A 348 -11.48 4.64 -10.11
N SER A 349 -10.58 3.82 -9.59
CA SER A 349 -9.40 3.33 -10.29
C SER A 349 -9.65 1.92 -10.80
N TYR A 350 -9.10 1.59 -11.97
CA TYR A 350 -9.22 0.26 -12.56
C TYR A 350 -8.09 -0.02 -13.54
N VAL A 351 -7.95 -1.30 -13.90
CA VAL A 351 -7.07 -1.72 -14.98
C VAL A 351 -7.82 -1.58 -16.30
N THR A 352 -7.24 -0.85 -17.24
CA THR A 352 -7.74 -0.70 -18.62
C THR A 352 -6.71 -1.23 -19.62
N ARG A 353 -7.19 -1.58 -20.82
CA ARG A 353 -6.31 -1.95 -21.94
C ARG A 353 -6.16 -0.80 -22.92
N SER A 354 -4.92 -0.33 -23.09
CA SER A 354 -4.59 0.75 -24.03
C SER A 354 -3.35 0.39 -24.85
N ASN A 355 -3.45 0.42 -26.18
CA ASN A 355 -2.37 0.07 -27.11
C ASN A 355 -1.72 -1.30 -26.79
N GLY A 356 -2.56 -2.29 -26.46
CA GLY A 356 -2.11 -3.65 -26.14
C GLY A 356 -1.54 -3.83 -24.73
N ARG A 357 -1.37 -2.77 -23.93
CA ARG A 357 -0.83 -2.78 -22.57
C ARG A 357 -1.93 -2.70 -21.52
N PHE A 358 -1.66 -3.22 -20.33
CA PHE A 358 -2.53 -3.07 -19.16
C PHE A 358 -2.02 -1.91 -18.31
N ARG A 359 -2.90 -0.95 -18.02
CA ARG A 359 -2.56 0.31 -17.36
C ARG A 359 -3.57 0.64 -16.28
N ILE A 360 -3.14 1.42 -15.30
CA ILE A 360 -4.04 1.98 -14.29
C ILE A 360 -4.68 3.25 -14.85
N ALA A 361 -6.00 3.27 -14.86
CA ALA A 361 -6.80 4.47 -15.12
C ALA A 361 -7.51 4.90 -13.84
N ILE A 362 -7.88 6.18 -13.81
CA ILE A 362 -8.79 6.77 -12.83
C ILE A 362 -9.94 7.45 -13.58
N MET A 363 -11.15 7.34 -13.04
CA MET A 363 -12.35 7.96 -13.59
C MET A 363 -13.13 8.67 -12.48
N ASP A 364 -13.55 9.90 -12.76
CA ASP A 364 -14.50 10.63 -11.94
C ASP A 364 -15.91 10.04 -12.14
N LEU A 365 -16.56 9.62 -11.05
CA LEU A 365 -17.84 8.90 -11.09
C LEU A 365 -19.04 9.79 -11.41
N GLN A 366 -18.90 11.12 -11.29
CA GLN A 366 -19.97 12.07 -11.58
C GLN A 366 -19.99 12.45 -13.06
N THR A 367 -18.82 12.72 -13.62
CA THR A 367 -18.63 13.23 -14.99
C THR A 367 -18.33 12.11 -15.99
N GLY A 368 -17.82 10.96 -15.53
CA GLY A 368 -17.32 9.89 -16.39
C GLY A 368 -15.99 10.20 -17.07
N GLN A 369 -15.32 11.29 -16.67
CA GLN A 369 -14.03 11.67 -17.24
C GLN A 369 -12.94 10.67 -16.79
N GLU A 370 -12.27 10.05 -17.75
CA GLU A 370 -11.18 9.09 -17.53
C GLU A 370 -9.81 9.72 -17.80
N ARG A 371 -8.81 9.34 -17.00
CA ARG A 371 -7.39 9.57 -17.27
C ARG A 371 -6.59 8.29 -17.02
N ILE A 372 -5.69 7.95 -17.95
CA ILE A 372 -4.67 6.92 -17.75
C ILE A 372 -3.52 7.51 -16.91
N LEU A 373 -3.15 6.84 -15.83
CA LEU A 373 -2.13 7.30 -14.88
C LEU A 373 -0.75 6.69 -15.14
N THR A 374 -0.69 5.47 -15.70
CA THR A 374 0.57 4.73 -15.83
C THR A 374 0.93 4.42 -17.28
N GLY A 375 2.24 4.29 -17.54
CA GLY A 375 2.80 4.04 -18.87
C GLY A 375 3.40 2.64 -19.08
N ASN A 376 3.36 1.78 -18.07
CA ASN A 376 4.06 0.48 -18.07
C ASN A 376 3.35 -0.54 -18.98
N GLU A 377 3.95 -1.73 -19.11
CA GLU A 377 3.44 -2.78 -19.99
C GLU A 377 2.31 -3.59 -19.34
N PHE A 378 2.46 -3.91 -18.06
CA PHE A 378 1.57 -4.76 -17.29
C PHE A 378 1.40 -4.19 -15.89
N ASP A 379 0.38 -3.34 -15.71
CA ASP A 379 -0.07 -2.86 -14.41
C ASP A 379 -1.36 -3.57 -13.99
N GLU A 380 -1.47 -3.93 -12.71
CA GLU A 380 -2.61 -4.66 -12.16
C GLU A 380 -2.95 -4.26 -10.72
N SER A 381 -4.16 -4.65 -10.27
CA SER A 381 -4.59 -4.58 -8.88
C SER A 381 -4.41 -3.20 -8.21
N PRO A 382 -5.02 -2.12 -8.74
CA PRO A 382 -4.95 -0.81 -8.11
C PRO A 382 -5.68 -0.79 -6.77
N CYS A 383 -5.16 -0.07 -5.79
CA CYS A 383 -5.82 0.23 -4.52
C CYS A 383 -5.46 1.64 -4.03
N PHE A 384 -6.43 2.35 -3.46
CA PHE A 384 -6.24 3.71 -2.95
C PHE A 384 -5.61 3.73 -1.56
N SER A 385 -4.78 4.75 -1.30
CA SER A 385 -4.39 5.15 0.05
C SER A 385 -5.62 5.55 0.90
N PRO A 386 -5.52 5.55 2.24
CA PRO A 386 -6.64 5.85 3.13
C PRO A 386 -7.32 7.21 2.94
N ASN A 387 -6.62 8.18 2.37
CA ASN A 387 -7.17 9.50 2.04
C ASN A 387 -7.54 9.65 0.55
N GLY A 388 -7.28 8.64 -0.28
CA GLY A 388 -7.61 8.62 -1.70
C GLY A 388 -6.64 9.41 -2.60
N ARG A 389 -5.48 9.86 -2.12
CA ARG A 389 -4.55 10.71 -2.89
C ARG A 389 -3.47 9.97 -3.65
N ILE A 390 -3.21 8.72 -3.29
CA ILE A 390 -2.22 7.86 -3.96
C ILE A 390 -2.90 6.54 -4.31
N ILE A 391 -2.57 5.99 -5.47
CA ILE A 391 -2.93 4.63 -5.89
C ILE A 391 -1.67 3.77 -5.83
N CYS A 392 -1.72 2.67 -5.10
CA CYS A 392 -0.73 1.59 -5.16
C CYS A 392 -1.20 0.53 -6.16
N TYR A 393 -0.28 -0.05 -6.90
CA TYR A 393 -0.56 -1.08 -7.91
C TYR A 393 0.65 -2.02 -8.05
N ALA A 394 0.42 -3.22 -8.58
CA ALA A 394 1.50 -4.10 -8.99
C ALA A 394 1.85 -3.84 -10.46
N SER A 395 3.13 -3.96 -10.79
CA SER A 395 3.65 -3.78 -12.15
C SER A 395 4.80 -4.74 -12.40
N GLU A 396 5.16 -4.96 -13.66
CA GLU A 396 6.37 -5.69 -14.02
C GLU A 396 7.55 -4.76 -14.34
N ARG A 397 8.72 -5.00 -13.76
CA ARG A 397 10.01 -4.40 -14.16
C ARG A 397 11.07 -5.48 -14.29
N ASN A 398 11.76 -5.51 -15.43
CA ASN A 398 12.77 -6.54 -15.73
C ASN A 398 12.24 -7.97 -15.50
N LYS A 399 10.98 -8.24 -15.88
CA LYS A 399 10.29 -9.53 -15.69
C LYS A 399 10.11 -9.95 -14.22
N LYS A 400 10.09 -8.98 -13.30
CA LYS A 400 9.78 -9.18 -11.89
C LYS A 400 8.68 -8.24 -11.47
N GLY A 401 7.68 -8.75 -10.74
CA GLY A 401 6.65 -7.95 -10.11
C GLY A 401 7.24 -7.03 -9.04
N VAL A 402 6.81 -5.78 -9.08
CA VAL A 402 7.17 -4.71 -8.17
C VAL A 402 5.91 -3.93 -7.80
N LEU A 403 5.98 -3.19 -6.69
CA LEU A 403 4.92 -2.25 -6.32
C LEU A 403 5.23 -0.86 -6.87
N GLY A 404 4.26 -0.29 -7.55
CA GLY A 404 4.26 1.10 -7.98
C GLY A 404 3.26 1.91 -7.16
N THR A 405 3.54 3.20 -7.00
CA THR A 405 2.59 4.19 -6.48
C THR A 405 2.52 5.34 -7.47
N VAL A 406 1.32 5.91 -7.62
CA VAL A 406 1.07 7.10 -8.44
C VAL A 406 0.07 8.01 -7.73
N SER A 407 0.32 9.31 -7.71
CA SER A 407 -0.66 10.28 -7.21
C SER A 407 -1.89 10.29 -8.12
N THR A 408 -3.07 10.59 -7.57
CA THR A 408 -4.30 10.55 -8.37
C THR A 408 -4.30 11.54 -9.53
N ASP A 409 -3.53 12.63 -9.45
CA ASP A 409 -3.31 13.60 -10.53
C ASP A 409 -2.27 13.14 -11.59
N GLY A 410 -1.53 12.06 -11.34
CA GLY A 410 -0.47 11.52 -12.19
C GLY A 410 0.87 12.25 -12.13
N ALA A 411 1.03 13.24 -11.25
CA ALA A 411 2.24 14.08 -11.19
C ALA A 411 3.43 13.43 -10.48
N VAL A 412 3.18 12.50 -9.55
CA VAL A 412 4.20 11.87 -8.73
C VAL A 412 4.06 10.36 -8.81
N SER A 413 5.16 9.67 -9.07
CA SER A 413 5.20 8.21 -9.02
C SER A 413 6.41 7.72 -8.24
N ALA A 414 6.31 6.56 -7.62
CA ALA A 414 7.43 5.95 -6.93
C ALA A 414 7.36 4.43 -6.99
N TRP A 415 8.52 3.79 -6.96
CA TRP A 415 8.66 2.34 -6.92
C TRP A 415 9.02 1.87 -5.51
N LEU A 416 8.14 1.06 -4.92
CA LEU A 416 8.41 0.38 -3.65
C LEU A 416 9.10 -0.96 -3.98
N THR A 417 10.43 -0.96 -3.96
CA THR A 417 11.20 -2.18 -4.19
C THR A 417 11.30 -2.95 -2.87
N ALA A 418 10.37 -3.87 -2.62
CA ALA A 418 10.51 -4.81 -1.50
C ALA A 418 11.39 -6.01 -1.87
N SER A 419 11.72 -6.80 -0.83
CA SER A 419 12.49 -8.06 -0.82
C SER A 419 12.46 -8.93 -2.09
N ALA A 420 13.51 -9.73 -2.29
CA ALA A 420 13.68 -10.63 -3.43
C ALA A 420 12.44 -11.50 -3.71
N GLY A 421 11.81 -11.33 -4.87
CA GLY A 421 10.64 -12.12 -5.31
C GLY A 421 9.86 -11.37 -6.38
N ASP A 422 8.77 -11.99 -6.84
CA ASP A 422 7.82 -11.42 -7.78
C ASP A 422 6.59 -10.93 -6.98
N ILE A 423 6.43 -9.61 -6.85
CA ILE A 423 5.40 -8.98 -6.02
C ILE A 423 4.12 -8.76 -6.82
N ARG A 424 2.96 -9.09 -6.23
CA ARG A 424 1.66 -9.02 -6.88
C ARG A 424 0.55 -8.61 -5.92
N GLU A 425 -0.58 -8.19 -6.49
CA GLU A 425 -1.87 -8.00 -5.83
C GLU A 425 -1.82 -7.21 -4.50
N PRO A 426 -1.36 -5.94 -4.54
CA PRO A 426 -1.36 -5.09 -3.35
C PRO A 426 -2.77 -4.71 -2.92
N THR A 427 -2.92 -4.45 -1.63
CA THR A 427 -4.05 -3.78 -1.02
C THR A 427 -3.55 -2.82 0.06
N TRP A 428 -4.11 -1.61 0.08
CA TRP A 428 -3.78 -0.58 1.07
C TRP A 428 -4.80 -0.61 2.21
N GLY A 429 -4.31 -0.81 3.42
CA GLY A 429 -5.12 -0.82 4.63
C GLY A 429 -5.48 0.57 5.11
N PRO A 430 -6.43 0.70 6.05
CA PRO A 430 -6.85 1.98 6.62
C PRO A 430 -5.73 2.63 7.45
N LEU A 431 -5.97 3.86 7.90
CA LEU A 431 -5.15 4.48 8.94
C LEU A 431 -5.22 3.65 10.24
N LEU A 432 -4.12 3.63 10.98
CA LEU A 432 -3.96 2.92 12.24
C LEU A 432 -4.02 3.90 13.42
N ASP A 433 -4.98 3.68 14.31
CA ASP A 433 -5.19 4.43 15.56
C ASP A 433 -4.00 4.37 16.53
#